data_AF-A0A9Q9HVI8-F1
#
_entry.id   AF-A0A9Q9HVI8-F1
#
_cell.length_a   1.000
_cell.length_b   1.000
_cell.length_c   1.000
_cell.angle_alpha   90.00
_cell.angle_beta   90.00
_cell.angle_gamma   90.00
#
_symmetry.space_group_name_H-M   'P 1'
#
loop_
_entity.id
_entity.type
_entity.pdbx_description
1 polymer ?
#
loop_
_entity_poly.entity_id
_entity_poly.type
_entity_poly.pdbx_seq_one_letter_code
_entity_poly.pdbx_strand_id
1 'polypeptide(L)' 'MSILSGCLSAADNDRLGAQLAATDARIPGCIDAAGITGQYRVRTEFLGHGAGAIVLRTVQPGQNVTDRQAAQATSCINA' A
#
# COMPACT_ATOMS: atom_id res chain seq x y z
N MET A 1 10.27 -32.99 -9.29
CA MET A 1 10.31 -32.47 -7.91
C MET A 1 9.61 -31.11 -7.93
N SER A 2 8.35 -31.09 -7.51
CA SER A 2 7.59 -29.86 -7.33
C SER A 2 8.08 -29.21 -6.05
N ILE A 3 8.97 -28.21 -6.16
CA ILE A 3 9.25 -27.33 -5.03
C ILE A 3 7.94 -26.56 -4.84
N LEU A 4 7.15 -26.95 -3.83
CA LEU A 4 5.94 -26.21 -3.47
C LEU A 4 6.34 -24.74 -3.32
N SER A 5 5.67 -23.85 -4.05
CA SER A 5 5.76 -22.41 -3.83
C SER A 5 5.64 -22.17 -2.33
N GLY A 6 6.74 -21.73 -1.72
CA GLY A 6 6.94 -21.81 -0.28
C GLY A 6 5.82 -21.13 0.47
N CYS A 7 5.27 -21.81 1.47
CA CYS A 7 4.47 -21.17 2.50
C CYS A 7 5.31 -20.01 3.07
N LEU A 8 4.72 -18.80 3.13
CA LEU A 8 5.33 -17.67 3.83
C LEU A 8 5.76 -18.13 5.23
N SER A 9 7.01 -17.86 5.60
CA SER A 9 7.43 -18.13 6.98
C SER A 9 6.70 -17.18 7.93
N ALA A 10 6.63 -17.53 9.22
CA ALA A 10 6.08 -16.62 10.24
C ALA A 10 6.79 -15.26 10.22
N ALA A 11 8.12 -15.25 10.05
CA ALA A 11 8.91 -14.03 9.94
C ALA A 11 8.55 -13.18 8.70
N ASP A 12 8.25 -13.81 7.56
CA ASP A 12 7.80 -13.10 6.35
C ASP A 12 6.42 -12.48 6.55
N ASN A 13 5.53 -13.19 7.26
CA ASN A 13 4.21 -12.69 7.61
C ASN A 13 4.28 -11.48 8.54
N ASP A 14 5.09 -11.58 9.61
CA ASP A 14 5.31 -10.48 10.55
C ASP A 14 5.89 -9.25 9.86
N ARG A 15 6.86 -9.45 8.95
CA ARG A 15 7.44 -8.36 8.16
C ARG A 15 6.41 -7.67 7.27
N LEU A 16 5.57 -8.44 6.58
CA LEU A 16 4.48 -7.89 5.75
C LEU A 16 3.42 -7.18 6.60
N GLY A 17 3.08 -7.72 7.76
CA GLY A 17 2.21 -7.07 8.73
C GLY A 17 2.76 -5.72 9.21
N ALA A 18 4.06 -5.66 9.50
CA ALA A 18 4.74 -4.42 9.88
C ALA A 18 4.75 -3.39 8.73
N GLN A 19 5.01 -3.82 7.49
CA GLN A 19 4.94 -2.94 6.32
C GLN A 19 3.52 -2.42 6.07
N LEU A 20 2.51 -3.26 6.23
CA LEU A 20 1.11 -2.86 6.10
C LEU A 20 0.75 -1.81 7.16
N ALA A 21 1.10 -2.05 8.42
CA ALA A 21 0.86 -1.10 9.50
C ALA A 21 1.61 0.24 9.28
N ALA A 22 2.86 0.18 8.83
CA ALA A 22 3.66 1.37 8.55
C ALA A 22 3.07 2.19 7.39
N THR A 23 2.61 1.54 6.32
CA THR A 23 1.98 2.23 5.19
C THR A 23 0.60 2.77 5.57
N ASP A 24 -0.21 2.03 6.34
CA ASP A 24 -1.50 2.50 6.84
C ASP A 24 -1.38 3.74 7.72
N ALA A 25 -0.36 3.79 8.59
CA ALA A 25 -0.10 4.96 9.44
C ALA A 25 0.21 6.24 8.65
N ARG A 26 0.72 6.12 7.42
CA ARG A 26 1.05 7.27 6.55
C ARG A 26 -0.13 7.80 5.77
N ILE A 27 -1.17 6.99 5.57
CA ILE A 27 -2.32 7.35 4.72
C ILE A 27 -2.92 8.70 5.13
N PRO A 28 -3.29 8.97 6.40
CA PRO A 28 -3.94 10.23 6.75
C PRO A 28 -3.11 11.46 6.38
N GLY A 29 -1.81 11.45 6.71
CA GLY A 29 -0.91 12.57 6.42
C GLY A 29 -0.67 12.77 4.92
N CYS A 30 -0.55 11.69 4.15
CA CYS A 30 -0.37 11.78 2.70
C CYS A 30 -1.64 12.22 1.96
N ILE A 31 -2.82 11.83 2.44
CA ILE A 31 -4.12 12.27 1.91
C ILE A 31 -4.31 13.77 2.16
N ASP A 32 -4.00 14.23 3.38
CA ASP A 32 -4.05 15.65 3.76
C ASP A 32 -3.05 16.50 2.96
N ALA A 33 -1.79 16.06 2.85
CA ALA A 33 -0.75 16.74 2.07
C ALA A 33 -1.06 16.80 0.55
N ALA A 34 -1.84 15.86 0.03
CA ALA A 34 -2.35 15.87 -1.34
C ALA A 34 -3.63 16.72 -1.51
N GLY A 35 -4.15 17.30 -0.42
CA GLY A 35 -5.37 18.12 -0.42
C GLY A 35 -6.64 17.34 -0.79
N ILE A 36 -6.68 16.03 -0.49
CA ILE A 36 -7.83 15.18 -0.80
C ILE A 36 -8.90 15.39 0.28
N THR A 37 -10.02 16.02 -0.12
CA THR A 37 -11.20 16.22 0.74
C THR A 37 -12.42 15.43 0.28
N GLY A 38 -12.35 14.85 -0.92
CA GLY A 38 -13.39 14.02 -1.53
C GLY A 38 -13.29 12.53 -1.16
N GLN A 39 -14.12 11.71 -1.81
CA GLN A 39 -14.09 10.26 -1.59
C GLN A 39 -12.87 9.64 -2.25
N TYR A 40 -12.22 8.71 -1.55
CA TYR A 40 -11.13 7.91 -2.10
C TYR A 40 -11.23 6.47 -1.60
N ARG A 41 -10.53 5.57 -2.28
CA ARG A 41 -10.31 4.20 -1.82
C ARG A 41 -8.81 3.92 -1.81
N VAL A 42 -8.38 3.03 -0.93
CA VAL A 42 -6.99 2.57 -0.93
C VAL A 42 -6.98 1.10 -1.30
N ARG A 43 -6.28 0.78 -2.38
CA ARG A 43 -6.02 -0.58 -2.81
C ARG A 43 -4.65 -0.99 -2.31
N THR A 44 -4.56 -2.14 -1.66
CA THR A 44 -3.27 -2.75 -1.30
C THR A 44 -2.93 -3.89 -2.24
N GLU A 45 -1.70 -3.87 -2.71
CA GLU A 45 -1.13 -4.84 -3.63
C GLU A 45 0.15 -5.39 -2.99
N PHE A 46 0.35 -6.70 -3.05
CA PHE A 46 1.57 -7.34 -2.62
C PHE A 46 2.38 -7.72 -3.86
N LEU A 47 3.49 -7.02 -4.09
CA LEU A 47 4.38 -7.36 -5.21
C LEU A 47 5.43 -8.36 -4.76
N GLY A 48 5.55 -9.47 -5.48
CA GLY A 48 6.48 -10.55 -5.17
C GLY A 48 5.90 -11.63 -4.25
N HIS A 49 6.73 -12.60 -3.88
CA HIS A 49 6.36 -13.76 -3.08
C HIS A 49 7.49 -14.14 -2.10
N GLY A 50 7.12 -14.63 -0.92
CA GLY A 50 8.06 -14.99 0.15
C GLY A 50 8.77 -13.78 0.76
N ALA A 51 10.05 -13.96 1.13
CA ALA A 51 10.89 -12.94 1.78
C ALA A 51 11.10 -11.64 0.97
N GLY A 52 10.77 -11.63 -0.32
CA GLY A 52 10.88 -10.47 -1.20
C GLY A 52 9.60 -9.66 -1.37
N ALA A 53 8.47 -10.08 -0.78
CA ALA A 53 7.19 -9.40 -0.99
C ALA A 53 7.21 -7.96 -0.45
N ILE A 54 6.63 -7.00 -1.16
CA ILE A 54 6.49 -5.61 -0.69
C ILE A 54 5.03 -5.19 -0.70
N VAL A 55 4.64 -4.37 0.26
CA VAL A 55 3.31 -3.76 0.31
C VAL A 55 3.32 -2.48 -0.52
N LEU A 56 2.45 -2.42 -1.53
CA LEU A 56 2.11 -1.20 -2.25
C LEU A 56 0.70 -0.74 -1.91
N ARG A 57 0.53 0.56 -1.76
CA ARG A 57 -0.76 1.22 -1.51
C ARG A 57 -1.07 2.22 -2.62
N THR A 58 -2.16 2.01 -3.33
CA THR A 58 -2.60 2.89 -4.40
C THR A 58 -3.87 3.60 -3.99
N VAL A 59 -3.88 4.93 -4.04
CA VAL A 59 -5.08 5.75 -3.84
C VAL A 59 -5.86 5.77 -5.15
N GLN A 60 -7.11 5.34 -5.09
CA GLN A 60 -8.05 5.40 -6.21
C GLN A 60 -8.94 6.64 -6.03
N PRO A 61 -8.95 7.57 -7.00
CA PRO A 61 -9.78 8.76 -6.92
C PRO A 61 -11.26 8.38 -6.99
N GLY A 62 -12.06 8.95 -6.10
CA GLY A 62 -13.52 8.93 -6.16
C GLY A 62 -14.07 10.30 -6.55
N GLN A 63 -15.31 10.57 -6.15
CA GLN A 63 -15.92 11.86 -6.43
C GLN A 63 -15.14 13.01 -5.78
N ASN A 64 -14.88 14.07 -6.56
CA ASN A 64 -14.15 15.28 -6.15
C ASN A 64 -12.67 15.04 -5.77
N VAL A 65 -12.04 13.99 -6.31
CA VAL A 65 -10.59 13.75 -6.21
C VAL A 65 -10.01 13.66 -7.61
N THR A 66 -8.95 14.41 -7.88
CA THR A 66 -8.28 14.37 -9.18
C THR A 66 -7.23 13.26 -9.23
N ASP A 67 -6.93 12.76 -10.43
CA ASP A 67 -5.87 11.78 -10.65
C ASP A 67 -4.51 12.29 -10.14
N ARG A 68 -4.25 13.61 -10.24
CA ARG A 68 -3.03 14.23 -9.71
C ARG A 68 -2.94 14.10 -8.19
N GLN A 69 -4.01 14.39 -7.48
CA GLN A 69 -4.05 14.27 -6.02
C GLN A 69 -3.88 12.81 -5.59
N ALA A 70 -4.57 11.89 -6.25
CA ALA A 70 -4.45 10.46 -5.99
C ALA A 70 -3.03 9.94 -6.27
N ALA A 71 -2.39 10.37 -7.36
CA ALA A 71 -1.01 10.01 -7.69
C ALA A 71 -0.01 10.58 -6.67
N GLN A 72 -0.20 11.84 -6.23
CA GLN A 72 0.63 12.46 -5.20
C GLN A 72 0.53 11.70 -3.87
N ALA A 73 -0.70 11.42 -3.40
CA ALA A 73 -0.91 10.65 -2.18
C ALA A 73 -0.33 9.23 -2.28
N THR A 74 -0.51 8.57 -3.42
CA THR A 74 0.07 7.24 -3.71
C THR A 74 1.59 7.27 -3.62
N SER A 75 2.25 8.26 -4.23
CA SER A 75 3.70 8.41 -4.15
C SER A 75 4.16 8.66 -2.71
N CYS A 76 3.46 9.51 -1.96
CA CYS A 76 3.77 9.79 -0.57
C CYS A 76 3.64 8.56 0.35
N ILE A 77 2.62 7.70 0.15
CA ILE A 77 2.41 6.53 1.01
C ILE A 77 3.51 5.47 0.81
N ASN A 78 4.01 5.31 -0.41
CA ASN A 78 4.99 4.27 -0.77
C ASN A 78 6.46 4.74 -0.73
N ALA A 79 6.73 6.01 -0.38
CA ALA A 79 8.09 6.58 -0.36
C ALA A 79 8.97 6.07 0.79
#